data_AF-A0A349M4C0-F1
#
_entry.id   AF-A0A349M4C0-F1
#
_cell.length_a   1.000
_cell.length_b   1.000
_cell.length_c   1.000
_cell.angle_alpha   90.00
_cell.angle_beta   90.00
_cell.angle_gamma   90.00
#
_symmetry.space_group_name_H-M   'P 1'
#
loop_
_entity.id
_entity.type
_entity.pdbx_description
1 polymer ?
#
loop_
_entity_poly.entity_id
_entity_poly.type
_entity_poly.pdbx_seq_one_letter_code
_entity_poly.pdbx_strand_id
1 'polypeptide(L)' 'DVEFASVLSTPLTSIRQPKYELGRAAAELLFDEANNPTTHQHKHVVYQPELIVRES' A
#
# COMPACT_ATOMS: atom_id res chain seq x y z
N ASP A 1 -1.20 9.69 -1.62
CA ASP A 1 -1.78 10.48 -2.71
C ASP A 1 -1.15 10.03 -4.03
N VAL A 2 -1.91 10.02 -5.13
CA VAL A 2 -1.31 9.78 -6.44
C VAL A 2 -0.60 11.08 -6.79
N GLU A 3 0.73 11.09 -6.82
CA GLU A 3 1.51 12.33 -7.00
C GLU A 3 1.15 13.11 -8.28
N PHE A 4 0.45 12.47 -9.23
CA PHE A 4 -0.03 13.08 -10.46
C PHE A 4 -1.37 13.80 -10.35
N ALA A 5 -2.15 13.58 -9.29
CA ALA A 5 -3.49 14.17 -9.17
C ALA A 5 -3.47 15.71 -9.05
N SER A 6 -2.36 16.27 -8.58
CA SER A 6 -2.14 17.72 -8.47
C SER A 6 -1.70 18.39 -9.78
N VAL A 7 -1.35 17.62 -10.80
CA VAL A 7 -0.86 18.13 -12.10
C VAL A 7 -1.99 18.24 -13.13
N LEU A 8 -3.18 17.72 -12.80
CA LEU A 8 -4.36 17.80 -13.65
C LEU A 8 -5.11 19.11 -13.37
N SER A 9 -5.49 19.84 -14.42
CA SER A 9 -6.29 21.07 -14.28
C SER A 9 -7.67 20.84 -13.66
N THR A 10 -8.07 19.58 -13.54
CA THR A 10 -9.28 19.12 -12.86
C THR A 10 -8.85 18.16 -11.74
N PRO A 11 -9.10 18.47 -10.47
CA PRO A 11 -8.71 17.61 -9.37
C PRO A 11 -9.58 16.35 -9.37
N LEU A 12 -8.98 15.20 -9.73
CA LEU A 12 -9.68 13.92 -9.74
C LEU A 12 -9.81 13.35 -8.32
N THR A 13 -10.97 12.77 -8.03
CA THR A 13 -11.16 11.88 -6.88
C THR A 13 -10.24 10.67 -7.03
N SER A 14 -9.49 10.32 -5.99
CA SER A 14 -8.47 9.26 -6.03
C SER A 14 -8.55 8.32 -4.84
N ILE A 15 -7.99 7.12 -4.98
CA ILE A 15 -7.86 6.15 -3.89
C ILE A 15 -6.43 6.26 -3.32
N ARG A 16 -6.31 6.62 -2.05
CA ARG A 16 -5.05 6.59 -1.30
C ARG A 16 -4.79 5.20 -0.79
N GLN A 17 -3.66 4.63 -1.21
CA GLN A 17 -3.13 3.37 -0.67
C GLN A 17 -2.09 3.64 0.43
N PRO A 18 -2.05 2.82 1.51
CA PRO A 18 -1.03 2.89 2.57
C PRO A 18 0.29 2.27 2.07
N LYS A 19 0.97 2.97 1.16
CA LYS A 19 2.13 2.45 0.41
C LYS A 19 3.30 2.07 1.33
N TYR A 20 3.53 2.83 2.39
CA TYR A 20 4.62 2.58 3.33
C TYR A 20 4.38 1.29 4.11
N GLU A 21 3.18 1.13 4.66
CA GLU A 21 2.77 -0.04 5.42
C GLU A 21 2.79 -1.30 4.55
N LEU A 22 2.31 -1.19 3.31
CA LEU A 22 2.40 -2.26 2.31
C LEU A 22 3.85 -2.69 2.06
N GLY A 23 4.74 -1.73 1.80
CA GLY A 23 6.16 -2.03 1.55
C GLY A 23 6.86 -2.63 2.76
N ARG A 24 6.60 -2.09 3.95
CA ARG A 24 7.13 -2.61 5.21
C ARG A 24 6.68 -4.05 5.45
N ALA A 25 5.37 -4.33 5.35
CA ALA A 25 4.85 -5.67 5.56
C ALA A 25 5.38 -6.67 4.51
N ALA A 26 5.49 -6.27 3.24
CA ALA A 26 6.08 -7.11 2.21
C ALA A 26 7.54 -7.48 2.55
N ALA A 27 8.35 -6.51 3.01
CA ALA A 27 9.72 -6.76 3.43
C ALA A 27 9.79 -7.68 4.66
N GLU A 28 8.94 -7.46 5.67
CA GLU A 28 8.87 -8.30 6.86
C GLU A 28 8.52 -9.76 6.51
N LEU A 29 7.54 -9.97 5.61
CA LEU A 29 7.16 -11.31 5.14
C LEU A 29 8.31 -11.99 4.37
N LEU A 30 8.97 -11.25 3.49
CA LEU A 30 10.11 -11.76 2.71
C LEU A 30 11.28 -12.17 3.62
N PHE A 31 11.62 -11.35 4.61
CA PHE A 31 12.70 -11.66 5.54
C PHE A 31 12.35 -12.81 6.49
N ASP A 32 11.09 -12.96 6.90
CA ASP A 32 10.66 -14.11 7.70
C ASP A 32 10.83 -15.41 6.91
N GLU A 33 10.37 -15.45 5.66
CA GLU A 33 10.52 -16.62 4.78
C GLU A 33 11.99 -16.95 4.50
N ALA A 34 12.81 -15.93 4.20
CA ALA A 34 14.22 -16.12 3.89
C ALA A 34 15.05 -16.63 5.10
N ASN A 35 14.75 -16.14 6.31
CA ASN A 35 15.49 -16.50 7.52
C ASN A 35 14.96 -17.76 8.21
N ASN A 36 13.67 -18.09 8.02
CA ASN A 36 12.98 -19.19 8.68
C ASN A 36 12.32 -20.15 7.66
N PRO A 37 13.07 -20.73 6.69
CA PRO A 37 12.49 -21.42 5.54
C PRO A 37 11.61 -22.63 5.88
N THR A 38 11.80 -23.26 7.05
CA THR A 38 11.02 -24.43 7.48
C THR A 38 9.93 -24.12 8.49
N THR A 39 9.95 -22.94 9.11
CA THR A 39 9.07 -22.60 10.25
C THR A 39 8.24 -21.34 10.01
N HIS A 40 8.56 -20.52 9.01
CA HIS A 40 7.74 -19.37 8.64
C HIS A 40 6.32 -19.80 8.27
N GLN A 41 5.38 -18.89 8.46
CA GLN A 41 4.00 -19.09 8.05
C GLN A 41 3.63 -18.04 7.02
N HIS A 42 3.10 -18.49 5.88
CA HIS A 42 2.60 -17.58 4.86
C HIS A 42 1.41 -16.82 5.42
N LYS A 43 1.50 -15.49 5.37
CA LYS A 43 0.45 -14.59 5.85
C LYS A 43 -0.11 -13.81 4.67
N HIS A 44 -1.42 -13.58 4.71
CA HIS A 44 -2.11 -12.69 3.79
C HIS A 44 -2.66 -11.52 4.59
N VAL A 45 -2.17 -10.31 4.30
CA VAL A 45 -2.53 -9.09 5.01
C VAL A 45 -3.26 -8.17 4.04
N VAL A 46 -4.47 -7.76 4.39
CA VAL A 46 -5.30 -6.84 3.60
C VAL A 46 -5.30 -5.47 4.25
N TYR A 47 -4.95 -4.45 3.49
CA TYR A 47 -5.00 -3.06 3.90
C TYR A 47 -6.22 -2.37 3.32
N GLN A 48 -6.92 -1.60 4.15
CA GLN A 48 -8.05 -0.81 3.70
C GLN A 48 -7.52 0.46 3.00
N PRO A 49 -7.81 0.67 1.70
CA PRO A 49 -7.52 1.95 1.06
C PRO A 49 -8.55 3.00 1.47
N GLU A 50 -8.20 4.27 1.26
CA GLU A 50 -9.05 5.42 1.56
C GLU A 50 -9.45 6.19 0.30
N LEU A 51 -10.71 6.62 0.23
CA LEU A 51 -11.18 7.51 -0.82
C LEU A 51 -10.82 8.96 -0.47
N ILE A 52 -10.13 9.63 -1.38
CA ILE A 52 -9.81 11.05 -1.29
C ILE A 52 -10.71 11.79 -2.28
N VAL A 53 -11.75 12.41 -1.75
CA VAL A 53 -12.66 13.28 -2.51
C VAL A 53 -12.00 14.64 -2.68
N ARG A 54 -11.98 15.15 -3.91
CA ARG A 54 -11.60 16.54 -4.21
C ARG A 54 -12.79 17.24 -4.86
N GLU A 55 -12.91 18.56 -4.65
CA GLU A 55 -13.92 19.40 -5.32
C GLU A 55 -13.63 19.37 -6.83
N SER A 56 -14.30 18.46 -7.53
CA SER A 56 -14.09 18.10 -8.94
C SER A 56 -14.82 19.05 -9.87
#